data_AF-A0A259SDX9-F1
#
_entry.id   AF-A0A259SDX9-F1
#
_cell.length_a   1.000
_cell.length_b   1.000
_cell.length_c   1.000
_cell.angle_alpha   90.00
_cell.angle_beta   90.00
_cell.angle_gamma   90.00
#
_symmetry.space_group_name_H-M   'P 1'
#
loop_
_entity.id
_entity.type
_entity.pdbx_description
1 polymer ?
#
loop_
_entity_poly.entity_id
_entity_poly.type
_entity_poly.pdbx_seq_one_letter_code
_entity_poly.pdbx_strand_id
1 'polypeptide(L)'
;MTERSTRRVVTVPDVVGLPFHIGRDIASKAGVTLANPDPDGPPIGALAWPGLYYIVRQHPGAGTQLREWDSVGVEIVKHGNAPDREPAAPRPHPPVDAAHAAPETSQQVDLTGD
;
A
#
# COMPACT_ATOMS: atom_id res chain seq x y z
N MET A 1 38.03 -22.16 -14.11
CA MET A 1 38.40 -20.93 -13.38
C MET A 1 37.19 -20.01 -13.45
N THR A 2 36.17 -20.23 -12.62
CA THR A 2 34.92 -19.47 -12.68
C THR A 2 35.13 -18.17 -11.92
N GLU A 3 35.07 -17.07 -12.66
CA GLU A 3 35.09 -15.72 -12.12
C GLU A 3 34.10 -15.64 -10.97
N ARG A 4 34.58 -15.29 -9.77
CA ARG A 4 33.73 -14.84 -8.68
C ARG A 4 33.04 -13.59 -9.20
N SER A 5 31.88 -13.74 -9.84
CA SER A 5 31.04 -12.61 -10.21
C SER A 5 30.79 -11.87 -8.90
N THR A 6 31.48 -10.75 -8.70
CA THR A 6 31.29 -9.87 -7.57
C THR A 6 29.89 -9.30 -7.73
N ARG A 7 28.89 -10.02 -7.21
CA ARG A 7 27.50 -9.55 -7.22
C ARG A 7 27.51 -8.15 -6.66
N ARG A 8 26.93 -7.22 -7.42
CA ARG A 8 26.87 -5.82 -7.04
C ARG A 8 26.16 -5.72 -5.70
N VAL A 9 26.64 -4.82 -4.83
CA VAL A 9 25.93 -4.52 -3.59
C VAL A 9 24.80 -3.55 -3.92
N VAL A 10 23.59 -3.88 -3.47
CA VAL A 10 22.38 -3.10 -3.67
C VAL A 10 21.75 -2.76 -2.32
N THR A 11 21.03 -1.66 -2.27
CA THR A 11 20.36 -1.20 -1.05
C THR A 11 18.90 -1.65 -1.07
N VAL A 12 18.45 -2.25 0.03
CA VAL A 12 17.06 -2.66 0.21
C VAL A 12 16.17 -1.40 0.21
N PRO A 13 15.17 -1.32 -0.68
CA PRO A 13 14.23 -0.20 -0.71
C PRO A 13 13.23 -0.27 0.46
N ASP A 14 12.65 0.89 0.79
CA ASP A 14 11.49 0.98 1.68
C ASP A 14 10.22 0.65 0.90
N VAL A 15 9.58 -0.46 1.24
CA VAL A 15 8.36 -0.96 0.56
C VAL A 15 7.18 -1.15 1.51
N VAL A 16 7.36 -0.89 2.81
CA VAL A 16 6.29 -1.00 3.80
C VAL A 16 5.23 0.08 3.54
N GLY A 17 3.96 -0.30 3.64
CA GLY A 17 2.81 0.56 3.33
C GLY A 17 2.46 0.65 1.84
N LEU A 18 3.30 0.10 0.94
CA LEU A 18 3.00 0.09 -0.49
C LEU A 18 2.08 -1.07 -0.87
N PRO A 19 1.24 -0.90 -1.90
CA PRO A 19 0.60 -2.02 -2.57
C PRO A 19 1.65 -3.01 -3.08
N PHE A 20 1.40 -4.31 -2.94
CA PHE A 20 2.37 -5.37 -3.27
C PHE A 20 2.92 -5.25 -4.71
N HIS A 21 2.07 -4.91 -5.68
CA HIS A 21 2.50 -4.75 -7.08
C HIS A 21 3.51 -3.59 -7.23
N ILE A 22 3.24 -2.44 -6.62
CA ILE A 22 4.16 -1.29 -6.62
C ILE A 22 5.47 -1.62 -5.89
N GLY A 23 5.38 -2.27 -4.73
CA GLY A 23 6.55 -2.72 -3.97
C GLY A 23 7.43 -3.66 -4.79
N ARG A 24 6.83 -4.59 -5.54
CA ARG A 24 7.55 -5.53 -6.42
C ARG A 24 8.29 -4.82 -7.55
N ASP A 25 7.67 -3.83 -8.18
CA ASP A 25 8.31 -3.02 -9.22
C ASP A 25 9.51 -2.24 -8.68
N ILE A 26 9.37 -1.63 -7.49
CA ILE A 26 10.45 -0.89 -6.83
C ILE A 26 11.60 -1.82 -6.44
N ALA A 27 11.30 -2.96 -5.83
CA ALA A 27 12.29 -3.98 -5.48
C ALA A 27 13.08 -4.44 -6.70
N SER A 28 12.37 -4.77 -7.79
CA SER A 28 13.00 -5.23 -9.03
C SER A 28 13.91 -4.17 -9.65
N LYS A 29 13.49 -2.89 -9.63
CA LYS A 29 14.33 -1.75 -10.06
C LYS A 29 15.55 -1.52 -9.18
N ALA A 30 15.44 -1.81 -7.88
CA ALA A 30 16.55 -1.74 -6.93
C ALA A 30 17.50 -2.95 -7.01
N GLY A 31 17.16 -3.98 -7.79
CA GLY A 31 17.94 -5.20 -7.93
C GLY A 31 17.77 -6.18 -6.77
N VAL A 32 16.60 -6.22 -6.13
CA VAL A 32 16.24 -7.21 -5.10
C VAL A 32 14.88 -7.86 -5.41
N THR A 33 14.61 -9.02 -4.83
CA THR A 33 13.34 -9.74 -5.04
C THR A 33 12.52 -9.77 -3.75
N LEU A 34 11.22 -9.47 -3.84
CA LEU A 34 10.30 -9.68 -2.71
C LEU A 34 9.92 -11.17 -2.61
N ALA A 35 10.01 -11.73 -1.42
CA ALA A 35 9.78 -13.15 -1.15
C ALA A 35 8.83 -13.36 0.04
N ASN A 36 8.23 -14.54 0.10
CA ASN A 36 7.52 -14.98 1.30
C ASN A 36 8.59 -15.31 2.36
N PRO A 37 8.52 -14.76 3.59
CA PRO A 37 9.43 -15.12 4.66
C PRO A 37 9.31 -16.60 5.06
N ASP A 38 8.17 -17.24 4.80
CA ASP A 38 7.99 -18.68 4.96
C ASP A 38 8.53 -19.42 3.71
N PRO A 39 9.65 -20.16 3.82
CA PRO A 39 10.27 -20.86 2.70
C PRO A 39 9.44 -22.04 2.20
N ASP A 40 8.60 -22.63 3.06
CA ASP A 40 7.71 -23.75 2.73
C ASP A 40 6.32 -23.27 2.28
N GLY A 41 6.08 -21.95 2.39
CA GLY A 41 4.82 -21.33 2.02
C GLY A 41 4.64 -21.16 0.51
N PRO A 42 3.41 -20.88 0.06
CA PRO A 42 3.17 -20.52 -1.33
C PRO A 42 3.98 -19.28 -1.73
N PRO A 43 4.30 -19.12 -3.03
CA PRO A 43 5.03 -17.95 -3.50
C PRO A 43 4.25 -16.68 -3.17
N ILE A 44 4.96 -15.62 -2.79
CA ILE A 44 4.34 -14.37 -2.31
C ILE A 44 3.37 -13.76 -3.33
N GLY A 45 3.62 -13.95 -4.64
CA GLY A 45 2.73 -13.50 -5.69
C GLY A 45 1.39 -14.25 -5.74
N ALA A 46 1.34 -15.51 -5.31
CA ALA A 46 0.09 -16.27 -5.17
C ALA A 46 -0.70 -15.82 -3.95
N LEU A 47 -0.03 -15.41 -2.86
CA LEU A 47 -0.69 -14.86 -1.68
C LEU A 47 -1.29 -13.47 -1.92
N ALA A 48 -0.66 -12.68 -2.80
CA ALA A 48 -1.10 -11.33 -3.14
C ALA A 48 -2.23 -11.28 -4.18
N TRP A 49 -2.84 -12.42 -4.53
CA TRP A 49 -3.90 -12.53 -5.53
C TRP A 49 -5.03 -13.47 -5.06
N PRO A 50 -6.31 -13.23 -5.42
CA PRO A 50 -6.85 -12.03 -6.05
C PRO A 50 -7.12 -10.92 -5.02
N GLY A 51 -6.82 -9.66 -5.38
CA GLY A 51 -7.18 -8.48 -4.60
C GLY A 51 -6.05 -7.47 -4.42
N LEU A 52 -6.31 -6.44 -3.62
CA LEU A 52 -5.33 -5.44 -3.23
C LEU A 52 -4.68 -5.86 -1.91
N TYR A 53 -3.36 -5.97 -1.90
CA TYR A 53 -2.56 -6.35 -0.74
C TYR A 53 -1.53 -5.27 -0.46
N TYR A 54 -1.32 -4.97 0.81
CA TYR A 54 -0.34 -4.01 1.29
C TYR A 54 0.78 -4.74 2.02
N ILE A 55 2.01 -4.30 1.80
CA ILE A 55 3.17 -4.79 2.55
C ILE A 55 3.12 -4.13 3.94
N VAL A 56 3.06 -4.94 4.98
CA VAL A 56 3.01 -4.43 6.37
C VAL A 56 4.34 -4.57 7.10
N ARG A 57 5.20 -5.47 6.63
CA ARG A 57 6.52 -5.70 7.19
C ARG A 57 7.48 -6.17 6.10
N GLN A 58 8.74 -5.81 6.25
CA GLN A 58 9.84 -6.32 5.44
C GLN A 58 11.02 -6.74 6.32
N HIS A 59 11.76 -7.75 5.86
CA HIS A 59 13.03 -8.15 6.43
C HIS A 59 13.94 -8.73 5.33
N PRO A 60 15.17 -8.20 5.13
CA PRO A 60 15.81 -7.14 5.92
C PRO A 60 15.14 -5.77 5.80
N GLY A 61 15.43 -4.88 6.76
CA GLY A 61 14.88 -3.52 6.77
C GLY A 61 15.43 -2.64 5.64
N ALA A 62 14.72 -1.55 5.34
CA ALA A 62 15.15 -0.56 4.35
C ALA A 62 16.56 -0.02 4.68
N GLY A 63 17.36 0.25 3.65
CA GLY A 63 18.74 0.70 3.81
C GLY A 63 19.77 -0.41 4.05
N THR A 64 19.33 -1.66 4.28
CA THR A 64 20.25 -2.80 4.40
C THR A 64 20.96 -3.05 3.07
N GLN A 65 22.25 -3.34 3.12
CA GLN A 65 23.01 -3.74 1.93
C GLN A 65 22.89 -5.24 1.70
N LEU A 66 22.44 -5.61 0.51
CA LEU A 66 22.33 -6.99 0.05
C LEU A 66 23.13 -7.19 -1.23
N ARG A 67 23.32 -8.45 -1.62
CA ARG A 67 23.82 -8.75 -2.96
C ARG A 67 22.68 -8.59 -3.94
N GLU A 68 23.03 -8.18 -5.15
CA GLU A 68 22.08 -8.09 -6.24
C GLU A 68 21.32 -9.42 -6.39
N TRP A 69 20.00 -9.30 -6.52
CA TRP A 69 19.01 -10.36 -6.59
C TRP A 69 18.81 -11.20 -5.33
N ASP A 70 19.34 -10.76 -4.19
CA ASP A 70 18.97 -11.35 -2.91
C ASP A 70 17.48 -11.09 -2.59
N SER A 71 16.96 -11.93 -1.71
CA SER A 71 15.54 -11.92 -1.32
C SER A 71 15.30 -11.04 -0.11
N VAL A 72 14.20 -10.27 -0.17
CA VAL A 72 13.64 -9.51 0.94
C VAL A 72 12.30 -10.15 1.30
N GLY A 73 12.23 -10.77 2.47
CA GLY A 73 10.99 -11.34 3.00
C GLY A 73 9.99 -10.23 3.31
N VAL A 74 8.74 -10.38 2.86
CA VAL A 74 7.66 -9.43 3.13
C VAL A 74 6.43 -10.11 3.67
N GLU A 75 5.79 -9.46 4.63
CA GLU A 75 4.46 -9.83 5.11
C GLU A 75 3.43 -8.92 4.42
N ILE A 76 2.35 -9.52 3.92
CA ILE A 76 1.30 -8.81 3.21
C ILE A 76 -0.05 -9.00 3.89
N VAL A 77 -0.88 -7.97 3.87
CA VAL A 77 -2.26 -8.00 4.37
C VAL A 77 -3.20 -7.55 3.27
N LYS A 78 -4.32 -8.26 3.12
CA LYS A 78 -5.37 -7.90 2.17
C LYS A 78 -6.07 -6.62 2.63
N HIS A 79 -6.27 -5.68 1.71
CA HIS A 79 -7.07 -4.49 1.94
C HIS A 79 -8.49 -4.89 2.38
N GLY A 80 -8.99 -4.26 3.44
CA GLY A 80 -10.30 -4.59 4.06
C GLY A 80 -10.27 -5.71 5.11
N ASN A 81 -9.12 -6.37 5.34
CA ASN A 81 -8.89 -7.31 6.45
C ASN A 81 -7.87 -6.77 7.48
N ALA A 82 -7.53 -5.48 7.39
CA ALA A 82 -6.79 -4.83 8.46
C ALA A 82 -7.71 -4.79 9.70
N PRO A 83 -7.24 -5.18 10.91
CA PRO A 83 -7.98 -4.87 12.13
C PRO A 83 -8.22 -3.36 12.12
N ASP A 84 -9.47 -2.96 12.33
CA ASP A 84 -9.92 -1.57 12.34
C ASP A 84 -8.94 -0.74 13.17
N ARG A 85 -8.03 -0.04 12.50
CA ARG A 85 -7.22 0.97 13.15
C ARG A 85 -8.21 2.10 13.37
N GLU A 86 -8.51 2.38 14.64
CA GLU A 86 -9.42 3.44 15.07
C GLU A 86 -9.43 4.59 14.07
N PRO A 87 -10.62 5.03 13.60
CA PRO A 87 -10.71 6.07 12.59
C PRO A 87 -9.87 7.25 13.04
N ALA A 88 -8.93 7.67 12.19
CA ALA A 88 -8.12 8.85 12.44
C ALA A 88 -9.06 10.00 12.82
N ALA A 89 -8.83 10.60 14.00
CA ALA A 89 -9.63 11.70 14.49
C ALA A 89 -9.85 12.72 13.35
N PRO A 90 -11.09 13.17 13.12
CA PRO A 90 -11.38 14.08 12.02
C PRO A 90 -10.45 15.30 12.15
N ARG A 91 -9.72 15.59 11.06
CA ARG A 91 -8.94 16.82 10.96
C ARG A 91 -9.90 17.98 11.25
N PRO A 92 -9.53 18.95 12.12
CA PRO A 92 -10.36 20.11 12.35
C PRO A 92 -10.61 20.79 11.00
N HIS A 93 -11.88 20.93 10.65
CA HIS A 93 -12.31 21.60 9.44
C HIS A 93 -11.79 23.05 9.48
N PRO A 94 -11.26 23.60 8.37
CA PRO A 94 -11.05 25.05 8.29
C PRO A 94 -12.39 25.74 8.56
N PRO A 95 -12.40 26.91 9.23
CA PRO A 95 -13.65 27.62 9.52
C PRO A 95 -14.39 27.90 8.21
N VAL A 96 -15.58 27.34 8.09
CA VAL A 96 -16.52 27.61 7.00
C VAL A 96 -17.03 29.03 7.14
N ASP A 97 -16.83 29.86 6.11
CA ASP A 97 -17.47 31.16 5.94
C ASP A 97 -18.99 30.97 5.90
N ALA A 98 -19.63 31.15 7.06
CA ALA A 98 -21.07 31.00 7.25
C ALA A 98 -21.85 32.27 6.84
N ALA A 99 -21.64 32.77 5.63
CA ALA A 99 -22.37 33.93 5.15
C ALA A 99 -22.75 33.80 3.66
N HIS A 100 -24.07 33.73 3.43
CA HIS A 100 -24.78 33.93 2.16
C HIS A 100 -25.03 32.71 1.25
N ALA A 101 -25.93 31.82 1.68
CA ALA A 101 -26.89 31.21 0.78
C ALA A 101 -28.17 30.87 1.57
N ALA A 102 -29.07 31.84 1.68
CA ALA A 102 -30.43 31.56 2.16
C ALA A 102 -31.15 30.76 1.06
N PRO A 103 -31.74 29.60 1.35
CA PRO A 103 -32.59 28.92 0.39
C PRO A 103 -33.91 29.70 0.26
N GLU A 104 -34.17 30.19 -0.93
CA GLU A 104 -35.45 30.81 -1.30
C GLU A 104 -36.48 29.68 -1.36
N THR A 105 -37.43 29.70 -0.42
CA THR A 105 -38.54 28.75 -0.31
C THR A 105 -39.27 28.63 -1.65
N SER A 106 -39.07 27.51 -2.35
CA SER A 106 -39.83 27.20 -3.56
C SER A 106 -41.26 26.83 -3.17
N GLN A 107 -42.16 27.72 -3.55
CA GLN A 107 -43.60 27.71 -3.33
C GLN A 107 -44.23 26.51 -4.06
N GLN A 108 -44.70 25.50 -3.31
CA GLN A 108 -45.46 24.38 -3.84
C GLN A 108 -46.90 24.84 -4.12
N VAL A 109 -47.24 25.04 -5.39
CA VAL A 109 -48.62 25.20 -5.85
C VAL A 109 -49.08 23.87 -6.43
N ASP A 110 -49.89 23.15 -5.66
CA ASP A 110 -50.68 22.02 -6.13
C ASP A 110 -52.00 22.59 -6.68
N LEU A 111 -52.19 22.52 -8.00
CA LEU A 111 -53.43 22.88 -8.65
C LEU A 111 -53.89 21.70 -9.52
N THR A 112 -54.57 20.74 -8.92
CA THR A 112 -55.42 19.79 -9.64
C THR A 112 -56.66 19.53 -8.79
N GLY A 113 -57.70 20.34 -9.02
CA GLY A 113 -59.07 20.05 -8.65
C GLY A 113 -59.87 19.78 -9.92
N ASP A 114 -60.63 18.68 -9.91
CA ASP A 114 -61.75 18.38 -10.81
C ASP A 114 -63.06 18.68 -10.06
#